data_AF-A0A529Q173-F1
#
_entry.id   AF-A0A529Q173-F1
#
_cell.length_a   1.000
_cell.length_b   1.000
_cell.length_c   1.000
_cell.angle_alpha   90.00
_cell.angle_beta   90.00
_cell.angle_gamma   90.00
#
_symmetry.space_group_name_H-M   'P 1'
#
loop_
_entity.id
_entity.type
_entity.pdbx_description
1 polymer ?
#
loop_
_entity_poly.entity_id
_entity_poly.type
_entity_poly.pdbx_seq_one_letter_code
_entity_poly.pdbx_strand_id
1 'polypeptide(L)'
;VGLRNLDLIMGAERRVVFDLVNVIQGTAKLSQALIRDKRLETLYLLPASQTRDKDALTEEGVAEVIARLRSVFDYVFCDSPAGIERGAQLAMRFADEAVIVTNPEVSSVRDSDRIIGLLDARTMKA
;
A
#
# COMPACT_ATOMS: atom_id res chain seq x y z
N VAL A 1 6.30 6.89 -5.05
CA VAL A 1 7.15 5.74 -4.66
C VAL A 1 6.92 5.53 -3.18
N GLY A 2 6.53 4.32 -2.77
CA GLY A 2 6.13 4.03 -1.38
C GLY A 2 7.27 4.28 -0.41
N LEU A 3 6.95 4.72 0.81
CA LEU A 3 7.93 4.86 1.87
C LEU A 3 8.29 3.46 2.36
N ARG A 4 9.52 2.99 2.09
CA ARG A 4 10.03 1.69 2.60
C ARG A 4 10.40 1.80 4.08
N ASN A 5 9.41 2.18 4.88
CA ASN A 5 9.54 2.35 6.32
C ASN A 5 8.85 1.19 7.07
N LEU A 6 7.84 0.58 6.46
CA LEU A 6 7.05 -0.46 7.13
C LEU A 6 7.86 -1.73 7.41
N ASP A 7 8.77 -2.13 6.51
CA ASP A 7 9.67 -3.26 6.74
C ASP A 7 10.66 -3.00 7.88
N LEU A 8 11.08 -1.74 8.04
CA LEU A 8 11.97 -1.32 9.12
C LEU A 8 11.24 -1.32 10.47
N ILE A 9 10.00 -0.83 10.52
CA ILE A 9 9.16 -0.83 11.72
C ILE A 9 8.81 -2.28 12.13
N MET A 10 8.59 -3.17 11.17
CA MET A 10 8.32 -4.59 11.43
C MET A 10 9.59 -5.44 11.67
N GLY A 11 10.79 -4.88 11.58
CA GLY A 11 12.05 -5.62 11.71
C GLY A 11 12.21 -6.74 10.67
N ALA A 12 11.69 -6.50 9.46
CA ALA A 12 11.67 -7.42 8.35
C ALA A 12 12.66 -7.05 7.25
N GLU A 13 13.43 -5.97 7.39
CA GLU A 13 14.24 -5.37 6.34
C GLU A 13 15.27 -6.33 5.72
N ARG A 14 15.83 -7.23 6.53
CA ARG A 14 16.80 -8.26 6.09
C ARG A 14 16.17 -9.48 5.41
N ARG A 15 14.84 -9.58 5.43
CA ARG A 15 14.07 -10.71 4.87
C ARG A 15 13.37 -10.33 3.57
N VAL A 16 13.48 -9.08 3.13
CA VAL A 16 12.93 -8.60 1.87
C VAL A 16 13.79 -9.14 0.72
N VAL A 17 13.25 -10.13 0.00
CA VAL A 17 13.86 -10.68 -1.23
C VAL A 17 13.16 -10.13 -2.47
N PHE A 18 11.83 -10.10 -2.44
CA PHE A 18 10.99 -9.56 -3.51
C PHE A 18 10.03 -8.50 -2.96
N ASP A 19 9.64 -7.57 -3.80
CA ASP A 19 8.74 -6.47 -3.47
C ASP A 19 7.47 -6.45 -4.35
N LEU A 20 6.57 -5.50 -4.07
CA LEU A 20 5.34 -5.28 -4.83
C LEU A 20 5.57 -5.13 -6.34
N VAL A 21 6.64 -4.43 -6.75
CA VAL A 21 6.94 -4.20 -8.18
C VAL A 21 7.36 -5.51 -8.84
N ASN A 22 8.12 -6.36 -8.14
CA ASN A 22 8.48 -7.69 -8.66
C ASN A 22 7.25 -8.57 -8.89
N VAL A 23 6.24 -8.47 -8.03
CA VAL A 23 4.97 -9.20 -8.21
C VAL A 23 4.18 -8.65 -9.39
N ILE A 24 4.07 -7.33 -9.52
CA ILE A 24 3.37 -6.66 -10.63
C ILE A 24 4.00 -6.98 -11.98
N GLN A 25 5.34 -7.00 -12.05
CA GLN A 25 6.09 -7.31 -13.27
C GLN A 25 6.17 -8.82 -13.57
N GLY A 26 5.63 -9.67 -12.69
CA GLY A 26 5.64 -11.13 -12.85
C GLY A 26 7.01 -11.78 -12.64
N THR A 27 8.00 -11.05 -12.09
CA THR A 27 9.32 -11.60 -11.79
C THR A 27 9.33 -12.44 -10.50
N ALA A 28 8.31 -12.28 -9.65
CA ALA A 28 8.10 -13.09 -8.45
C ALA A 28 6.62 -13.41 -8.23
N LYS A 29 6.33 -14.56 -7.60
CA LYS A 29 4.97 -14.88 -7.13
C LYS A 29 4.65 -14.09 -5.86
N LEU A 30 3.38 -13.77 -5.65
CA LEU A 30 2.91 -13.08 -4.43
C LEU A 30 3.34 -13.80 -3.14
N SER A 31 3.25 -15.13 -3.10
CA SER A 31 3.68 -15.94 -1.95
C SER A 31 5.18 -15.85 -1.65
N GLN A 32 6.01 -15.49 -2.62
CA GLN A 32 7.47 -15.33 -2.44
C GLN A 32 7.82 -13.92 -1.94
N ALA A 33 6.98 -12.93 -2.23
CA ALA A 33 7.15 -11.55 -1.78
C ALA A 33 6.54 -11.29 -0.39
N LEU A 34 5.56 -12.10 0.03
CA LEU A 34 4.96 -11.99 1.35
C LEU A 34 5.92 -12.46 2.45
N ILE A 35 6.14 -11.58 3.44
CA ILE A 35 6.98 -11.84 4.60
C ILE A 35 6.08 -12.00 5.82
N ARG A 36 6.06 -13.20 6.39
CA ARG A 36 5.36 -13.45 7.66
C ARG A 36 6.04 -12.72 8.82
N ASP A 37 5.28 -12.08 9.69
CA ASP A 37 5.80 -11.52 10.93
C ASP A 37 6.35 -12.63 11.85
N LYS A 38 7.36 -12.31 12.67
CA LYS A 38 7.97 -13.31 13.57
C LYS A 38 7.17 -13.58 14.83
N ARG A 39 6.35 -12.61 15.24
CA ARG A 39 5.62 -12.61 16.52
C ARG A 39 4.16 -12.99 16.28
N LEU A 40 3.61 -12.67 15.11
CA LEU A 40 2.23 -12.89 14.76
C LEU A 40 2.10 -13.81 13.56
N GLU A 41 1.44 -14.95 13.80
CA GLU A 41 1.28 -16.01 12.82
C GLU A 41 0.41 -15.63 11.61
N THR A 42 -0.50 -14.68 11.81
CA THR A 42 -1.50 -14.25 10.82
C THR A 42 -1.15 -12.92 10.16
N LEU A 43 -0.02 -12.30 10.53
CA LEU A 43 0.41 -11.02 9.99
C LEU A 43 1.48 -11.21 8.91
N TYR A 44 1.26 -10.59 7.76
CA TYR A 44 2.17 -10.64 6.62
C TYR A 44 2.43 -9.22 6.10
N LEU A 45 3.64 -9.02 5.58
CA LEU A 45 4.08 -7.79 4.95
C LEU A 45 4.38 -8.04 3.48
N LEU A 46 3.81 -7.21 2.59
CA LEU A 46 4.25 -7.09 1.21
C LEU A 46 5.12 -5.82 1.08
N PRO A 47 6.44 -5.93 0.89
CA PRO A 47 7.33 -4.78 0.87
C PRO A 47 7.09 -3.85 -0.33
N ALA A 48 7.22 -2.54 -0.11
CA ALA A 48 7.25 -1.56 -1.19
C ALA A 48 8.62 -1.55 -1.90
N SER A 49 8.63 -1.26 -3.20
CA SER A 49 9.88 -1.18 -3.97
C SER A 49 10.67 0.09 -3.68
N GLN A 50 12.00 -0.03 -3.67
CA GLN A 50 12.93 1.12 -3.62
C GLN A 50 13.21 1.73 -5.00
N THR A 51 12.71 1.11 -6.08
CA THR A 51 12.98 1.60 -7.43
C THR A 51 12.39 3.00 -7.63
N ARG A 52 13.18 3.88 -8.23
CA ARG A 52 12.78 5.26 -8.56
C ARG A 52 11.75 5.33 -9.69
N ASP A 53 11.44 4.20 -10.30
CA ASP A 53 10.55 4.13 -11.44
C ASP A 53 9.09 4.22 -11.00
N LYS A 54 8.53 5.43 -11.09
CA LYS A 54 7.12 5.71 -10.74
C LYS A 54 6.15 5.02 -11.70
N ASP A 55 6.61 4.58 -12.88
CA ASP A 55 5.78 3.92 -13.89
C ASP A 55 5.72 2.40 -13.71
N ALA A 56 6.55 1.84 -12.83
CA ALA A 56 6.51 0.42 -12.48
C ALA A 56 5.23 -0.01 -11.74
N LEU A 57 4.48 0.96 -11.18
CA LEU A 57 3.18 0.75 -10.54
C LEU A 57 2.05 1.07 -11.52
N THR A 58 1.61 0.05 -12.26
CA THR A 58 0.44 0.15 -13.14
C THR A 58 -0.86 -0.01 -12.34
N GLU A 59 -1.95 0.60 -12.83
CA GLU A 59 -3.26 0.50 -12.18
C GLU A 59 -3.77 -0.94 -12.18
N GLU A 60 -3.63 -1.62 -13.31
CA GLU A 60 -4.04 -3.00 -13.52
C GLU A 60 -3.23 -3.97 -12.65
N GLY A 61 -1.92 -3.74 -12.54
CA GLY A 61 -1.03 -4.57 -11.72
C GLY A 61 -1.35 -4.45 -10.23
N VAL A 62 -1.60 -3.23 -9.74
CA VAL A 62 -2.01 -3.01 -8.35
C VAL A 62 -3.39 -3.62 -8.10
N ALA A 63 -4.34 -3.47 -9.03
CA ALA A 63 -5.66 -4.09 -8.92
C ALA A 63 -5.58 -5.61 -8.79
N GLU A 64 -4.78 -6.26 -9.63
CA GLU A 64 -4.60 -7.72 -9.61
C GLU A 64 -3.98 -8.19 -8.29
N VAL A 65 -2.94 -7.49 -7.80
CA VAL A 65 -2.30 -7.84 -6.53
C VAL A 65 -3.28 -7.70 -5.37
N ILE A 66 -4.05 -6.60 -5.31
CA ILE A 66 -5.05 -6.39 -4.26
C ILE A 66 -6.15 -7.46 -4.33
N ALA A 67 -6.63 -7.82 -5.53
CA ALA A 67 -7.63 -8.87 -5.69
C ALA A 67 -7.11 -10.24 -5.21
N ARG A 68 -5.85 -10.56 -5.50
CA ARG A 68 -5.19 -11.78 -4.99
C ARG A 68 -4.99 -11.76 -3.48
N LEU A 69 -4.68 -10.61 -2.88
CA LEU A 69 -4.57 -10.47 -1.43
C LEU A 69 -5.94 -10.65 -0.76
N ARG A 70 -6.99 -10.05 -1.32
CA ARG A 70 -8.38 -10.17 -0.83
C ARG A 70 -8.90 -11.61 -0.81
N SER A 71 -8.41 -12.49 -1.69
CA SER A 71 -8.86 -13.88 -1.72
C SER A 71 -8.22 -14.78 -0.65
N VAL A 72 -7.17 -14.31 0.02
CA VAL A 72 -6.42 -15.10 1.01
C VAL A 72 -6.31 -14.45 2.39
N PHE A 73 -6.64 -13.16 2.52
CA PHE A 73 -6.61 -12.42 3.78
C PHE A 73 -7.98 -11.81 4.08
N ASP A 74 -8.37 -11.84 5.35
CA ASP A 74 -9.58 -11.16 5.83
C ASP A 74 -9.46 -9.63 5.75
N TYR A 75 -8.24 -9.12 6.00
CA TYR A 75 -7.93 -7.69 5.99
C TYR A 75 -6.65 -7.42 5.21
N VAL A 76 -6.70 -6.38 4.36
CA VAL A 76 -5.55 -5.88 3.60
C VAL A 76 -5.36 -4.41 3.93
N PHE A 77 -4.29 -4.08 4.66
CA PHE A 77 -3.94 -2.70 5.00
C PHE A 77 -2.97 -2.12 3.97
N CYS A 78 -3.38 -1.03 3.31
CA CYS A 78 -2.55 -0.30 2.37
C CYS A 78 -1.89 0.89 3.08
N ASP A 79 -0.59 0.81 3.36
CA ASP A 79 0.19 1.95 3.85
C ASP A 79 0.43 2.95 2.71
N SER A 80 -0.44 3.96 2.61
CA SER A 80 -0.35 4.99 1.57
C SER A 80 0.70 6.04 1.93
N PRO A 81 1.57 6.45 0.99
CA PRO A 81 2.45 7.58 1.21
C PRO A 81 1.63 8.87 1.43
N ALA A 82 2.19 9.81 2.18
CA ALA A 82 1.57 11.12 2.38
C ALA A 82 1.36 11.87 1.04
N GLY A 83 0.34 12.72 1.01
CA GLY A 83 0.02 13.59 -0.12
C GLY A 83 -0.83 12.92 -1.20
N ILE A 84 -0.84 13.54 -2.38
CA ILE A 84 -1.75 13.19 -3.49
C ILE A 84 -1.03 12.55 -4.68
N GLU A 85 0.17 12.02 -4.44
CA GLU A 85 0.99 11.40 -5.49
C GLU A 85 0.33 10.13 -6.05
N ARG A 86 0.78 9.70 -7.23
CA ARG A 86 0.25 8.53 -7.94
C ARG A 86 0.19 7.26 -7.09
N GLY A 87 1.16 7.04 -6.20
CA GLY A 87 1.15 5.90 -5.28
C GLY A 87 0.01 5.94 -4.27
N ALA A 88 -0.31 7.11 -3.72
CA ALA A 88 -1.44 7.30 -2.83
C ALA A 88 -2.77 7.12 -3.60
N GLN A 89 -2.86 7.68 -4.81
CA GLN A 89 -4.07 7.54 -5.63
C GLN A 89 -4.38 6.08 -6.00
N LEU A 90 -3.36 5.30 -6.37
CA LEU A 90 -3.52 3.87 -6.68
C LEU A 90 -3.96 3.08 -5.45
N ALA A 91 -3.33 3.31 -4.28
CA ALA A 91 -3.73 2.64 -3.04
C ALA A 91 -5.18 2.99 -2.63
N MET A 92 -5.55 4.26 -2.70
CA MET A 92 -6.89 4.73 -2.34
C MET A 92 -7.97 4.20 -3.30
N ARG A 93 -7.68 4.14 -4.61
CA ARG A 93 -8.66 3.76 -5.63
C ARG A 93 -9.30 2.38 -5.41
N PHE A 94 -8.51 1.43 -4.92
CA PHE A 94 -8.91 0.05 -4.69
C PHE A 94 -9.24 -0.26 -3.22
N ALA A 95 -9.20 0.74 -2.33
CA ALA A 95 -9.57 0.59 -0.93
C ALA A 95 -11.09 0.50 -0.78
N ASP A 96 -11.55 -0.35 0.14
CA ASP A 96 -12.96 -0.42 0.52
C ASP A 96 -13.34 0.64 1.55
N GLU A 97 -12.40 0.95 2.44
CA GLU A 97 -12.52 1.89 3.54
C GLU A 97 -11.22 2.69 3.62
N ALA A 98 -11.30 3.93 4.09
CA ALA A 98 -10.16 4.81 4.27
C ALA A 98 -10.10 5.29 5.72
N VAL A 99 -8.94 5.12 6.36
CA VAL A 99 -8.66 5.67 7.69
C VAL A 99 -7.76 6.89 7.52
N ILE A 100 -8.30 8.07 7.84
CA ILE A 100 -7.54 9.32 7.76
C ILE A 100 -6.92 9.60 9.13
N VAL A 101 -5.59 9.64 9.16
CA VAL A 101 -4.82 9.93 10.38
C VAL A 101 -4.48 11.41 10.39
N THR A 102 -4.99 12.14 11.38
CA THR A 102 -4.89 13.61 11.48
C THR A 102 -4.31 14.01 12.83
N ASN A 103 -3.30 14.87 12.81
CA ASN A 103 -2.79 15.51 14.03
C ASN A 103 -3.74 16.66 14.44
N PRO A 104 -3.86 16.99 15.74
CA PRO A 104 -4.73 18.06 16.21
C PRO A 104 -4.13 19.46 15.94
N GLU A 105 -3.85 19.76 14.67
CA GLU A 105 -3.30 21.01 14.18
C GLU A 105 -4.07 21.46 12.93
N VAL A 106 -4.26 22.77 12.76
CA VAL A 106 -5.02 23.37 11.65
C VAL A 106 -4.52 22.92 10.27
N SER A 107 -3.21 22.78 10.08
CA SER A 107 -2.61 22.33 8.82
C SER A 107 -3.02 20.89 8.48
N SER A 108 -2.83 19.97 9.43
CA SER A 108 -3.17 18.54 9.27
C SER A 108 -4.66 18.32 9.04
N VAL A 109 -5.54 19.07 9.73
CA VAL A 109 -6.99 18.99 9.52
C VAL A 109 -7.39 19.43 8.11
N ARG A 110 -6.81 20.53 7.61
CA ARG A 110 -7.09 21.02 6.24
C ARG A 110 -6.61 20.05 5.16
N ASP A 111 -5.42 19.48 5.34
CA ASP A 111 -4.91 18.48 4.39
C ASP A 111 -5.77 17.21 4.42
N SER A 112 -6.25 16.82 5.60
CA SER A 112 -7.18 15.69 5.76
C SER A 112 -8.51 15.92 5.03
N ASP A 113 -9.10 17.11 5.17
CA ASP A 113 -10.33 17.50 4.47
C ASP A 113 -10.17 17.44 2.94
N ARG A 114 -9.01 17.87 2.43
CA ARG A 114 -8.69 17.74 1.00
C ARG A 114 -8.61 16.28 0.53
N ILE A 115 -8.08 15.38 1.34
CA ILE A 115 -8.01 13.95 1.04
C ILE A 115 -9.42 13.33 1.02
N ILE A 116 -10.31 13.74 1.92
CA ILE A 116 -11.73 13.32 1.90
C ILE A 116 -12.36 13.65 0.55
N GLY A 117 -12.24 14.89 0.09
CA GLY A 117 -12.78 15.28 -1.22
C GLY A 117 -12.18 14.52 -2.42
N LEU A 118 -10.94 14.04 -2.29
CA LEU A 118 -10.31 13.20 -3.32
C LEU A 118 -10.81 11.76 -3.29
N LEU A 119 -11.07 11.21 -2.10
CA LEU A 119 -11.64 9.88 -1.92
C LEU A 119 -13.05 9.80 -2.54
N ASP A 120 -13.88 10.81 -2.28
CA ASP A 120 -15.23 10.92 -2.84
C ASP A 120 -15.22 10.99 -4.38
N ALA A 121 -14.20 11.62 -4.97
CA ALA A 121 -14.15 11.85 -6.41
C ALA A 121 -13.46 10.75 -7.23
N ARG A 122 -12.64 9.88 -6.61
CA ARG A 122 -11.70 8.99 -7.34
C ARG A 122 -11.69 7.53 -6.93
N THR A 123 -12.41 7.15 -5.87
CA THR A 123 -12.52 5.74 -5.48
C THR A 123 -13.54 5.02 -6.36
N MET A 124 -13.40 3.70 -6.49
CA MET A 124 -14.38 2.90 -7.27
C MET A 124 -15.69 2.64 -6.52
N LYS A 125 -15.77 3.03 -5.25
CA LYS A 125 -16.85 2.66 -4.33
C LYS A 125 -17.71 3.85 -3.89
N ALA A 126 -17.20 5.08 -4.04
CA ALA A 126 -17.92 6.32 -3.73
C ALA A 126 -18.96 6.66 -4.81
#